data_AF-A0A6J6GQE9-F1
#
_entry.id   AF-A0A6J6GQE9-F1
#
_cell.length_a   1.000
_cell.length_b   1.000
_cell.length_c   1.000
_cell.angle_alpha   90.00
_cell.angle_beta   90.00
_cell.angle_gamma   90.00
#
_symmetry.space_group_name_H-M   'P 1'
#
loop_
_entity.id
_entity.type
_entity.pdbx_description
1 polymer ?
#
loop_
_entity_poly.entity_id
_entity_poly.type
_entity_poly.pdbx_seq_one_letter_code
_entity_poly.pdbx_strand_id
1 'polypeptide(L)' 'MHQGDLGLSELGCDGPESWSLNYVRHDLPGMTMQFKAHGPMGFNDLPSQVRTLAPAQRLGWLLGRVSIEGLPPAGLMG' A
#
# COMPACT_ATOMS: atom_id res chain seq x y z
N MET A 1 -15.13 7.13 20.52
CA MET A 1 -15.67 6.42 19.34
C MET A 1 -14.75 5.26 19.06
N HIS A 2 -15.15 4.05 19.46
CA HIS A 2 -14.35 2.83 19.38
C HIS A 2 -15.09 1.90 18.41
N GLN A 3 -14.71 1.93 17.14
CA GLN A 3 -15.17 0.99 16.12
C GLN A 3 -13.91 0.34 15.56
N GLY A 4 -13.51 -0.76 16.19
CA GLY A 4 -12.27 -1.43 15.83
C GLY A 4 -12.08 -2.67 16.67
N ASP A 5 -13.06 -3.58 16.66
CA ASP A 5 -12.85 -4.98 17.07
C ASP A 5 -14.03 -5.85 16.62
N LEU A 6 -14.29 -5.87 15.31
CA LEU A 6 -14.96 -7.04 14.72
C LEU A 6 -13.82 -7.81 14.08
N GLY A 7 -13.66 -9.10 14.41
CA GLY A 7 -12.62 -10.04 13.95
C GLY A 7 -12.57 -10.29 12.43
N LEU A 8 -12.85 -9.27 11.62
CA LEU A 8 -12.62 -9.20 10.18
C LEU A 8 -11.13 -9.37 9.82
N SER A 9 -10.23 -9.00 10.73
CA SER A 9 -8.80 -9.30 10.62
C SER A 9 -8.52 -10.80 10.64
N GLU A 10 -9.31 -11.61 11.37
CA GLU A 10 -9.16 -13.08 11.43
C GLU A 10 -9.75 -13.79 10.21
N LEU A 11 -10.68 -13.14 9.50
CA LEU A 11 -11.27 -13.62 8.25
C LEU A 11 -10.40 -13.28 7.01
N GLY A 12 -9.29 -12.58 7.20
CA GLY A 12 -8.43 -12.11 6.09
C GLY A 12 -9.10 -11.06 5.19
N CYS A 13 -10.24 -10.49 5.62
CA CYS A 13 -11.04 -9.57 4.81
C CYS A 13 -10.64 -8.10 4.95
N ASP A 14 -9.68 -7.77 5.81
CA ASP A 14 -9.14 -6.41 5.98
C ASP A 14 -7.91 -6.13 5.09
N GLY A 15 -7.38 -7.19 4.47
CA GLY A 15 -6.19 -7.11 3.64
C GLY A 15 -6.46 -6.52 2.25
N PRO A 16 -5.39 -6.12 1.54
CA PRO A 16 -5.48 -5.55 0.20
C PRO A 16 -6.22 -6.46 -0.80
N GLU A 17 -6.26 -7.78 -0.60
CA GLU A 17 -7.01 -8.68 -1.49
C GLU A 17 -8.53 -8.47 -1.47
N SER A 18 -9.06 -7.89 -0.40
CA SER A 18 -10.50 -7.60 -0.24
C SER A 18 -10.92 -6.32 -0.96
N TRP A 19 -9.97 -5.52 -1.44
CA TRP A 19 -10.26 -4.22 -2.03
C TRP A 19 -10.92 -4.31 -3.39
N SER A 20 -11.88 -3.41 -3.62
CA SER A 20 -12.52 -3.27 -4.93
C SER A 20 -11.51 -2.84 -5.99
N LEU A 21 -11.55 -3.48 -7.16
CA LEU A 21 -10.66 -3.16 -8.28
C LEU A 21 -10.74 -1.68 -8.72
N ASN A 22 -11.92 -1.07 -8.62
CA ASN A 22 -12.11 0.35 -8.93
C ASN A 22 -11.32 1.25 -7.96
N TYR A 23 -11.37 0.96 -6.66
CA TYR A 23 -10.61 1.68 -5.65
C TYR A 23 -9.11 1.56 -5.91
N VAL A 24 -8.61 0.33 -6.10
CA VAL A 24 -7.18 0.10 -6.36
C VAL A 24 -6.70 0.82 -7.63
N ARG A 25 -7.49 0.79 -8.70
CA ARG A 25 -7.16 1.46 -9.97
C ARG A 25 -7.17 2.98 -9.85
N HIS A 26 -8.04 3.54 -9.01
CA HIS A 26 -8.15 4.97 -8.79
C HIS A 26 -7.01 5.51 -7.94
N ASP A 27 -6.72 4.88 -6.81
CA ASP A 27 -5.77 5.39 -5.81
C ASP A 27 -4.31 5.04 -6.10
N LEU A 28 -4.04 3.87 -6.70
CA LEU A 28 -2.67 3.39 -6.93
C LEU A 28 -1.81 4.38 -7.73
N PRO A 29 -2.26 4.99 -8.85
CA PRO A 29 -1.48 5.98 -9.57
C PRO A 29 -1.15 7.21 -8.71
N GLY A 30 -2.13 7.74 -7.96
CA GLY A 30 -1.95 8.92 -7.11
C GLY A 30 -0.97 8.68 -5.97
N MET A 31 -1.11 7.55 -5.28
CA MET A 31 -0.17 7.15 -4.21
C MET A 31 1.23 6.86 -4.76
N THR A 32 1.33 6.28 -5.96
CA THR A 32 2.62 6.07 -6.63
C THR A 32 3.30 7.40 -6.96
N MET A 33 2.55 8.40 -7.44
CA MET A 33 3.09 9.74 -7.70
C MET A 33 3.55 10.43 -6.42
N GLN A 34 2.77 10.34 -5.34
CA GLN A 34 3.16 10.87 -4.04
C GLN A 34 4.45 10.21 -3.54
N PHE A 35 4.56 8.89 -3.62
CA PHE A 35 5.80 8.18 -3.24
C PHE A 35 7.02 8.72 -3.99
N LYS A 36 6.88 8.90 -5.31
CA LYS A 36 7.95 9.45 -6.14
C LYS A 36 8.30 10.89 -5.77
N ALA A 37 7.32 11.70 -5.36
CA ALA A 37 7.54 13.07 -4.92
C ALA A 37 8.20 13.18 -3.53
N HIS A 38 7.96 12.19 -2.64
CA HIS A 38 8.53 12.14 -1.30
C HIS A 38 9.95 11.54 -1.24
N GLY A 39 10.39 10.82 -2.27
CA GLY A 39 11.73 10.24 -2.32
C GLY A 39 12.85 11.30 -2.41
N PRO A 40 14.05 11.03 -1.84
CA PRO A 40 15.21 11.90 -2.06
C PRO A 40 15.49 12.00 -3.55
N MET A 41 15.83 13.20 -4.02
CA MET A 41 16.03 13.55 -5.44
C MET A 41 16.92 12.50 -6.13
N GLY A 42 16.31 11.58 -6.90
CA GLY A 42 16.97 10.40 -7.47
C GLY A 42 16.20 9.08 -7.29
N PHE A 43 15.31 8.98 -6.28
CA PHE A 43 14.48 7.80 -6.02
C PHE A 43 13.12 7.90 -6.73
N ASN A 44 13.14 7.88 -8.06
CA ASN A 44 11.97 8.17 -8.90
C ASN A 44 11.04 6.98 -9.19
N ASP A 45 11.30 5.82 -8.58
CA ASP A 45 10.55 4.61 -8.93
C ASP A 45 10.32 3.66 -7.77
N LEU A 46 9.27 2.84 -7.91
CA LEU A 46 8.94 1.83 -6.92
C LEU A 46 10.05 0.77 -6.86
N PRO A 47 10.45 0.30 -5.67
CA PRO A 47 11.35 -0.84 -5.52
C PRO A 47 10.87 -2.02 -6.37
N SER A 48 11.80 -2.78 -6.94
CA SER A 48 11.48 -3.93 -7.80
C SER A 48 10.56 -4.93 -7.09
N GLN A 49 10.80 -5.19 -5.80
CA GLN A 49 9.97 -6.05 -4.95
C GLN A 49 8.51 -5.60 -4.90
N VAL A 50 8.25 -4.29 -4.81
CA VAL A 50 6.89 -3.75 -4.82
C VAL A 50 6.29 -3.85 -6.22
N ARG A 51 7.09 -3.54 -7.24
CA ARG A 51 6.64 -3.51 -8.65
C ARG A 51 6.11 -4.87 -9.13
N THR A 52 6.65 -5.97 -8.58
CA THR A 52 6.21 -7.34 -8.89
C THR A 52 4.92 -7.77 -8.18
N LEU A 53 4.45 -7.03 -7.17
CA LEU A 53 3.24 -7.40 -6.42
C LEU A 53 1.96 -7.16 -7.22
N ALA A 54 0.86 -7.74 -6.75
CA ALA A 54 -0.48 -7.40 -7.24
C ALA A 54 -0.79 -5.91 -6.98
N PRO A 55 -1.62 -5.25 -7.82
CA PRO A 55 -1.94 -3.83 -7.67
C PRO A 55 -2.44 -3.44 -6.28
N ALA A 56 -3.26 -4.29 -5.67
CA ALA A 56 -3.79 -4.04 -4.34
C ALA A 56 -2.71 -4.13 -3.26
N GLN A 57 -1.80 -5.10 -3.36
CA GLN A 57 -0.66 -5.21 -2.44
C GLN A 57 0.33 -4.04 -2.59
N ARG A 58 0.54 -3.52 -3.81
CA ARG A 58 1.33 -2.30 -4.03
C ARG A 58 0.72 -1.11 -3.32
N LEU A 59 -0.59 -0.92 -3.50
CA LEU A 59 -1.33 0.14 -2.81
C LEU A 59 -1.29 -0.07 -1.29
N GLY A 60 -1.39 -1.32 -0.81
CA GLY A 60 -1.24 -1.67 0.59
C GLY A 60 0.12 -1.30 1.17
N TRP A 61 1.19 -1.52 0.42
CA TRP A 61 2.54 -1.10 0.86
C TRP A 61 2.67 0.42 0.88
N LEU A 62 2.14 1.12 -0.14
CA LEU A 62 2.11 2.59 -0.19
C LEU A 62 1.36 3.21 0.99
N LEU A 63 0.28 2.55 1.43
CA LEU A 63 -0.52 2.96 2.58
C LEU A 63 0.02 2.47 3.94
N GLY A 64 1.14 1.73 3.96
CA GLY A 64 1.70 1.16 5.19
C GLY A 64 0.91 -0.01 5.78
N ARG A 65 -0.05 -0.59 5.04
CA ARG A 65 -0.85 -1.76 5.45
C ARG A 65 -0.21 -3.10 5.09
N VAL A 66 0.77 -3.09 4.17
CA VAL A 66 1.52 -4.28 3.76
C VAL A 66 3.00 -4.05 4.07
N SER A 67 3.59 -4.95 4.85
CA SER A 67 5.03 -5.00 5.07
C SER A 67 5.66 -6.03 4.16
N ILE A 68 6.80 -5.70 3.57
CA ILE A 68 7.58 -6.60 2.71
C ILE A 68 8.89 -6.85 3.44
N GLU A 69 9.24 -8.12 3.62
CA GLU A 69 10.47 -8.48 4.31
C GLU A 69 11.69 -7.85 3.60
N GLY A 70 12.56 -7.22 4.39
CA GLY A 70 13.76 -6.55 3.88
C GLY A 70 13.51 -5.21 3.18
N LEU A 71 12.27 -4.70 3.13
CA LEU A 71 11.95 -3.41 2.53
C LEU A 71 11.30 -2.48 3.57
N PRO A 72 11.79 -1.23 3.72
CA PRO A 72 11.13 -0.27 4.60
C PRO A 72 9.72 0.07 4.12
N PRO A 73 8.84 0.55 5.01
CA PRO A 73 7.53 1.06 4.62
C PRO A 73 7.69 2.27 3.68
N ALA A 74 6.67 2.54 2.87
CA ALA A 74 6.69 3.64 1.91
C ALA A 74 6.84 5.04 2.53
N GLY A 75 6.51 5.18 3.83
CA GLY A 75 6.68 6.43 4.57
C GLY A 75 5.76 7.58 4.14
N LEU A 76 4.70 7.29 3.38
CA LEU A 76 3.72 8.29 2.94
C LEU A 76 2.68 8.65 4.02
N MET A 77 2.34 7.69 4.87
CA MET A 77 1.45 7.87 6.01
C MET A 77 2.31 7.84 7.27
N GLY A 78 2.79 9.01 7.68
CA GLY A 78 3.49 9.26 8.93
C GLY A 78 2.79 10.36 9.72
#